data_AF-G7KA42-F1
#
_entry.id   AF-G7KA42-F1
#
_cell.length_a   1.000
_cell.length_b   1.000
_cell.length_c   1.000
_cell.angle_alpha   90.00
_cell.angle_beta   90.00
_cell.angle_gamma   90.00
#
_symmetry.space_group_name_H-M   'P 1'
#
loop_
_entity.id
_entity.type
_entity.pdbx_description
1 polymer ?
#
loop_
_entity_poly.entity_id
_entity_poly.type
_entity_poly.pdbx_seq_one_letter_code
_entity_poly.pdbx_strand_id
1 'polypeptide(L)'
;MAKYYGNCLVVDWTLIDIDTMFNEVIGDVVKQTLDPFMSNIVQHVLEFGRDDQRLKIVRKLTQHPDQLVEASLDSYGTKCVQKLISTHNSKKEIALVSYSLLSGFLYLVMDLDGNQVLQRCLSCWSVEDNEFIYDAATRFCYAVATDEHGCCLLQRCIEFSNGNSQQKLVKEICKYAFHLAQHEYGNHIVQYIIQMQNPSAIAELTAQFNGKYVQLSMQKFSIHVVEKCLEHIVETRARIVQEFLAVPYFENLLQDPYANYVVQCALKFTEGSLHESLVETVRSHKILHTGPYCRLLEEFLLTNAPSRHYLSLFHIGFLLILSNLFSKPSIAKTQNPISLLLLLVYVVM
;
A
#
# COMPACT_ATOMS: atom_id res chain seq x y z
N MET A 1 38.23 31.87 1.24
CA MET A 1 38.09 30.41 0.98
C MET A 1 36.65 29.97 0.80
N ALA A 2 35.68 30.83 1.10
CA ALA A 2 34.35 30.74 0.52
C ALA A 2 34.26 31.65 -0.70
N LYS A 3 33.64 31.19 -1.79
CA LYS A 3 33.30 32.04 -2.94
C LYS A 3 31.80 32.24 -2.93
N TYR A 4 31.37 33.50 -2.97
CA TYR A 4 29.99 33.81 -3.28
C TYR A 4 29.74 33.60 -4.77
N TYR A 5 28.82 32.70 -5.08
CA TYR A 5 28.21 32.60 -6.40
C TYR A 5 26.75 33.05 -6.24
N GLY A 6 26.51 34.34 -6.44
CA GLY A 6 25.23 34.98 -6.09
C GLY A 6 25.06 35.06 -4.56
N ASN A 7 23.89 34.66 -4.05
CA ASN A 7 23.60 34.58 -2.61
C ASN A 7 24.07 33.27 -1.95
N CYS A 8 24.67 32.34 -2.71
CA CYS A 8 25.16 31.08 -2.18
C CYS A 8 26.66 31.15 -1.85
N LEU A 9 26.98 30.86 -0.60
CA LEU A 9 28.34 30.68 -0.12
C LEU A 9 28.82 29.28 -0.51
N VAL A 10 29.75 29.17 -1.46
CA VAL A 10 30.37 27.90 -1.85
C VAL A 10 31.73 27.78 -1.16
N VAL A 11 31.82 26.86 -0.21
CA VAL A 11 33.08 26.51 0.47
C VAL A 11 33.67 25.28 -0.20
N ASP A 12 34.95 25.34 -0.56
CA ASP A 12 35.68 24.17 -0.99
C ASP A 12 36.14 23.39 0.25
N TRP A 13 35.33 22.41 0.64
CA TRP A 13 35.51 21.59 1.84
C TRP A 13 36.79 20.75 1.80
N THR A 14 37.38 20.52 0.61
CA THR A 14 38.61 19.72 0.46
C THR A 14 39.86 20.40 1.04
N LEU A 15 39.77 21.70 1.34
CA LEU A 15 40.89 22.51 1.83
C LEU A 15 40.89 22.71 3.35
N ILE A 16 39.84 22.29 4.06
CA ILE A 16 39.72 22.44 5.51
C ILE A 16 39.80 21.06 6.15
N ASP A 17 40.69 20.89 7.12
CA ASP A 17 40.83 19.64 7.84
C ASP A 17 39.61 19.34 8.73
N ILE A 18 39.24 18.07 8.83
CA ILE A 18 38.05 17.60 9.57
C ILE A 18 38.12 17.95 11.06
N ASP A 19 39.31 17.95 11.68
CA ASP A 19 39.44 18.34 13.09
C ASP A 19 39.14 19.83 13.29
N THR A 20 39.47 20.67 12.31
CA THR A 20 39.12 22.11 12.34
C THR A 20 37.62 22.30 12.24
N MET A 21 36.97 21.61 11.31
CA MET A 21 35.50 21.67 11.17
C MET A 21 34.79 21.17 12.43
N PHE A 22 35.26 20.06 13.00
CA PHE A 22 34.70 19.50 14.23
C PHE A 22 34.79 20.49 15.40
N ASN A 23 35.94 21.13 15.59
CA ASN A 23 36.14 22.09 16.68
C ASN A 23 35.24 23.32 16.56
N GLU A 24 34.94 23.75 15.33
CA GLU A 24 34.02 24.86 15.08
C GLU A 24 32.57 24.52 15.47
N VAL A 25 32.12 23.29 15.17
CA VAL A 25 30.71 22.91 15.41
C VAL A 25 30.45 22.36 16.81
N ILE A 26 31.43 21.68 17.42
CA ILE A 26 31.18 20.88 18.62
C ILE A 26 30.81 21.75 19.82
N GLY A 27 31.22 23.02 19.88
CA GLY A 27 30.92 23.93 20.99
C GLY A 27 29.42 24.02 21.30
N ASP A 28 28.61 24.22 20.26
CA ASP A 28 27.15 24.36 20.35
C ASP A 28 26.45 23.58 19.22
N VAL A 29 26.76 22.28 19.11
CA VAL A 29 26.32 21.47 17.96
C VAL A 29 24.80 21.44 17.79
N VAL A 30 24.03 21.58 18.88
CA VAL A 30 22.56 21.66 18.83
C VAL A 30 22.13 22.86 17.97
N LYS A 31 22.67 24.05 18.25
CA LYS A 31 22.41 25.23 17.44
C LYS A 31 22.96 25.10 16.02
N GLN A 32 24.15 24.53 15.85
CA GLN A 32 24.77 24.39 14.54
C GLN A 32 23.99 23.45 13.62
N THR A 33 23.34 22.43 14.18
CA THR A 33 22.49 21.49 13.44
C THR A 33 21.25 22.17 12.83
N LEU A 34 20.74 23.22 13.49
CA LEU A 34 19.57 23.98 13.05
C LEU A 34 19.92 25.15 12.10
N ASP A 35 21.20 25.42 11.88
CA ASP A 35 21.63 26.53 11.04
C ASP A 35 21.74 26.11 9.54
N PRO A 36 21.23 26.93 8.59
CA PRO A 36 21.21 26.59 7.17
C PRO A 36 22.58 26.30 6.56
N PHE A 37 23.64 26.93 7.08
CA PHE A 37 25.01 26.75 6.58
C PHE A 37 25.77 25.73 7.41
N MET A 38 25.72 25.86 8.74
CA MET A 38 26.51 25.04 9.67
C MET A 38 26.04 23.59 9.71
N SER A 39 24.76 23.32 9.41
CA SER A 39 24.24 21.96 9.22
C SER A 39 24.98 21.17 8.14
N ASN A 40 25.53 21.84 7.11
CA ASN A 40 26.36 21.16 6.09
C ASN A 40 27.71 20.75 6.66
N ILE A 41 28.29 21.57 7.54
CA ILE A 41 29.54 21.24 8.25
C ILE A 41 29.30 20.07 9.19
N VAL A 42 28.21 20.10 9.96
CA VAL A 42 27.83 18.98 10.84
C VAL A 42 27.67 17.69 10.04
N GLN A 43 26.94 17.71 8.91
CA GLN A 43 26.81 16.54 8.03
C GLN A 43 28.16 16.04 7.51
N HIS A 44 29.05 16.94 7.10
CA HIS A 44 30.38 16.57 6.61
C HIS A 44 31.24 15.92 7.70
N VAL A 45 31.21 16.46 8.92
CA VAL A 45 31.89 15.88 10.08
C VAL A 45 31.28 14.52 10.46
N LEU A 46 29.96 14.34 10.37
CA LEU A 46 29.32 13.04 10.61
C LEU A 46 29.73 12.00 9.56
N GLU A 47 30.00 12.42 8.33
CA GLU A 47 30.39 11.55 7.22
C GLU A 47 31.86 11.14 7.28
N PHE A 48 32.77 12.10 7.47
CA PHE A 48 34.21 11.87 7.35
C PHE A 48 34.98 11.92 8.69
N GLY A 49 34.33 12.33 9.78
CA GLY A 49 34.90 12.38 11.13
C GLY A 49 35.27 11.02 11.69
N ARG A 50 36.11 11.01 12.73
CA ARG A 50 36.43 9.79 13.48
C ARG A 50 35.28 9.40 14.40
N ASP A 51 35.24 8.14 14.80
CA ASP A 51 34.21 7.61 15.72
C ASP A 51 34.13 8.37 17.05
N ASP A 52 35.25 8.90 17.56
CA ASP A 52 35.25 9.70 18.80
C ASP A 52 34.56 11.06 18.63
N GLN A 53 34.68 11.68 17.45
CA GLN A 53 34.04 12.95 17.11
C GLN A 53 32.53 12.76 16.92
N ARG A 54 32.19 11.75 16.14
CA ARG A 54 30.83 11.23 15.92
C ARG A 54 30.10 10.99 17.24
N LEU A 55 30.69 10.19 18.14
CA LEU A 55 30.12 9.91 19.46
C LEU A 55 29.94 11.17 20.32
N LYS A 56 30.85 12.15 20.25
CA LYS A 56 30.71 13.43 20.97
C LYS A 56 29.51 14.23 20.44
N ILE A 57 29.30 14.24 19.12
CA ILE A 57 28.12 14.88 18.51
C ILE A 57 26.84 14.19 18.99
N VAL A 58 26.77 12.85 18.89
CA VAL A 58 25.62 12.07 19.37
C VAL A 58 25.31 12.41 20.83
N ARG A 59 26.32 12.38 21.71
CA ARG A 59 26.14 12.68 23.14
C ARG A 59 25.64 14.09 23.41
N LYS A 60 26.07 15.08 22.62
CA LYS A 60 25.57 16.45 22.77
C LYS A 60 24.14 16.59 22.28
N LEU A 61 23.79 16.02 21.13
CA LEU A 61 22.42 16.06 20.59
C LEU A 61 21.43 15.23 21.41
N THR A 62 21.92 14.20 22.11
CA THR A 62 21.10 13.33 22.98
C THR A 62 21.25 13.65 24.47
N GLN A 63 21.91 14.77 24.81
CA GLN A 63 22.09 15.19 26.20
C GLN A 63 20.73 15.45 26.86
N HIS A 64 19.82 16.06 26.10
CA HIS A 64 18.42 16.18 26.44
C HIS A 64 17.57 15.63 25.28
N PRO A 65 16.59 14.74 25.54
CA PRO A 65 15.82 14.06 24.47
C PRO A 65 15.15 15.01 23.47
N ASP A 66 14.70 16.17 23.96
CA ASP A 66 14.07 17.24 23.19
C ASP A 66 14.99 17.83 22.13
N GLN A 67 16.30 17.87 22.33
CA GLN A 67 17.25 18.47 21.37
C GLN A 67 17.32 17.66 20.08
N LEU A 68 17.40 16.33 20.17
CA LEU A 68 17.40 15.48 18.99
C LEU A 68 16.03 15.50 18.29
N VAL A 69 14.95 15.54 19.06
CA VAL A 69 13.59 15.64 18.51
C VAL A 69 13.41 16.97 17.78
N GLU A 70 13.78 18.10 18.38
CA GLU A 70 13.73 19.43 17.76
C GLU A 70 14.57 19.46 16.47
N ALA A 71 15.79 18.95 16.51
CA ALA A 71 16.61 18.81 15.31
C ALA A 71 15.95 17.95 14.23
N SER A 72 15.23 16.90 14.59
CA SER A 72 14.56 16.01 13.64
C SER A 72 13.33 16.66 12.99
N LEU A 73 12.68 17.59 13.69
CA LEU A 73 11.53 18.38 13.23
C LEU A 73 11.93 19.65 12.46
N ASP A 74 13.23 19.89 12.28
CA ASP A 74 13.75 21.03 11.54
C ASP A 74 14.24 20.63 10.14
N SER A 75 13.98 21.49 9.15
CA SER A 75 14.28 21.26 7.73
C SER A 75 15.79 21.10 7.40
N TYR A 76 16.68 21.64 8.25
CA TYR A 76 18.13 21.45 8.15
C TYR A 76 18.61 20.36 9.10
N GLY A 77 18.08 20.38 10.33
CA GLY A 77 18.41 19.42 11.37
C GLY A 77 18.11 17.98 10.97
N THR A 78 16.98 17.72 10.31
CA THR A 78 16.59 16.37 9.85
C THR A 78 17.67 15.75 8.96
N LYS A 79 18.36 16.55 8.13
CA LYS A 79 19.43 16.07 7.27
C LYS A 79 20.65 15.65 8.08
N CYS A 80 20.99 16.41 9.12
CA CYS A 80 22.05 16.04 10.06
C CYS A 80 21.70 14.76 10.81
N VAL A 81 20.47 14.64 11.33
CA VAL A 81 20.03 13.46 12.09
C VAL A 81 19.97 12.22 11.18
N GLN A 82 19.47 12.34 9.95
CA GLN A 82 19.49 11.24 8.98
C GLN A 82 20.92 10.83 8.62
N LYS A 83 21.86 11.79 8.46
CA LYS A 83 23.28 11.50 8.22
C LYS A 83 23.89 10.78 9.42
N LEU A 84 23.59 11.24 10.64
CA LEU A 84 24.00 10.61 11.89
C LEU A 84 23.52 9.16 11.92
N ILE A 85 22.23 8.89 11.69
CA ILE A 85 21.67 7.52 11.64
C ILE A 85 22.39 6.65 10.59
N SER A 86 22.70 7.22 9.42
CA SER A 86 23.33 6.48 8.32
C SER A 86 24.81 6.15 8.55
N THR A 87 25.52 6.95 9.35
CA THR A 87 26.98 6.79 9.55
C THR A 87 27.35 6.12 10.87
N HIS A 88 26.40 5.93 11.80
CA HIS A 88 26.65 5.38 13.13
C HIS A 88 25.98 4.02 13.30
N ASN A 89 26.74 3.05 13.84
CA ASN A 89 26.26 1.67 14.02
C ASN A 89 26.64 1.06 15.37
N SER A 90 27.22 1.84 16.31
CA SER A 90 27.53 1.27 17.62
C SER A 90 26.26 1.11 18.46
N LYS A 91 26.12 -0.03 19.14
CA LYS A 91 24.95 -0.30 20.01
C LYS A 91 24.71 0.78 21.07
N LYS A 92 25.78 1.44 21.55
CA LYS A 92 25.69 2.54 22.53
C LYS A 92 25.08 3.80 21.92
N GLU A 93 25.45 4.16 20.70
CA GLU A 93 24.92 5.34 20.02
C GLU A 93 23.47 5.11 19.61
N ILE A 94 23.17 3.94 19.02
CA ILE A 94 21.80 3.56 18.67
C ILE A 94 20.91 3.69 19.91
N ALA A 95 21.30 3.15 21.07
CA ALA A 95 20.51 3.25 22.29
C ALA A 95 20.21 4.70 22.73
N LEU A 96 21.19 5.62 22.62
CA LEU A 96 21.00 7.04 22.95
C LEU A 96 20.04 7.74 21.98
N VAL A 97 20.19 7.46 20.69
CA VAL A 97 19.35 8.03 19.63
C VAL A 97 17.93 7.48 19.75
N SER A 98 17.77 6.16 19.88
CA SER A 98 16.46 5.50 20.07
C SER A 98 15.72 6.04 21.29
N TYR A 99 16.38 6.19 22.44
CA TYR A 99 15.76 6.77 23.63
C TYR A 99 15.27 8.20 23.41
N SER A 100 16.07 9.02 22.72
CA SER A 100 15.72 10.41 22.43
C SER A 100 14.55 10.50 21.47
N LEU A 101 14.58 9.77 20.35
CA LEU A 101 13.50 9.74 19.36
C LEU A 101 12.19 9.19 19.95
N LEU A 102 12.26 8.15 20.78
CA LEU A 102 11.07 7.57 21.43
C LEU A 102 10.29 8.59 22.26
N SER A 103 10.99 9.53 22.92
CA SER A 103 10.36 10.57 23.75
C SER A 103 9.44 11.51 22.95
N GLY A 104 9.73 11.72 21.67
CA GLY A 104 8.99 12.56 20.75
C GLY A 104 8.29 11.80 19.62
N PHE A 105 8.11 10.49 19.75
CA PHE A 105 7.68 9.62 18.64
C PHE A 105 6.47 10.16 17.87
N LEU A 106 5.38 10.52 18.55
CA LEU A 106 4.18 11.01 17.86
C LEU A 106 4.42 12.32 17.10
N TYR A 107 5.20 13.25 17.66
CA TYR A 107 5.56 14.49 16.97
C TYR A 107 6.38 14.20 15.73
N LEU A 108 7.33 13.26 15.82
CA LEU A 108 8.17 12.88 14.67
C LEU A 108 7.36 12.21 13.57
N VAL A 109 6.46 11.29 13.92
CA VAL A 109 5.65 10.55 12.94
C VAL A 109 4.75 11.48 12.12
N MET A 110 4.15 12.47 12.79
CA MET A 110 3.15 13.38 12.19
C MET A 110 3.79 14.60 11.52
N ASP A 111 5.11 14.70 11.54
CA ASP A 111 5.85 15.83 10.97
C ASP A 111 6.49 15.47 9.63
N LEU A 112 6.54 16.42 8.70
CA LEU A 112 7.07 16.27 7.35
C LEU A 112 8.56 15.85 7.32
N ASP A 113 9.38 16.41 8.21
CA ASP A 113 10.82 16.17 8.31
C ASP A 113 11.14 15.06 9.32
N GLY A 114 10.39 15.01 10.43
CA GLY A 114 10.53 14.01 11.49
C GLY A 114 10.25 12.59 11.02
N ASN A 115 9.25 12.38 10.16
CA ASN A 115 8.91 11.03 9.69
C ASN A 115 10.05 10.42 8.87
N GLN A 116 10.83 11.26 8.18
CA GLN A 116 11.99 10.83 7.38
C GLN A 116 13.12 10.31 8.27
N VAL A 117 13.26 10.86 9.48
CA VAL A 117 14.22 10.37 10.48
C VAL A 117 13.85 8.95 10.92
N LEU A 118 12.58 8.69 11.23
CA LEU A 118 12.11 7.35 11.62
C LEU A 118 12.22 6.35 10.46
N GLN A 119 11.87 6.75 9.24
CA GLN A 119 12.08 5.92 8.05
C GLN A 119 13.56 5.62 7.83
N ARG A 120 14.45 6.58 8.11
CA ARG A 120 15.90 6.36 8.03
C ARG A 120 16.37 5.30 9.02
N CYS A 121 15.89 5.33 10.27
CA CYS A 121 16.17 4.28 11.26
C CYS A 121 15.79 2.90 10.72
N LEU A 122 14.58 2.75 10.19
CA LEU A 122 14.10 1.48 9.61
C LEU A 122 15.00 0.98 8.48
N SER A 123 15.51 1.88 7.64
CA SER A 123 16.36 1.52 6.50
C SER A 123 17.83 1.21 6.85
N CYS A 124 18.35 1.80 7.93
CA CYS A 124 19.77 1.75 8.27
C CYS A 124 20.09 0.77 9.40
N TRP A 125 19.16 0.53 10.32
CA TRP A 125 19.40 -0.29 11.51
C TRP A 125 18.80 -1.68 11.40
N SER A 126 19.28 -2.59 12.26
CA SER A 126 18.74 -3.94 12.37
C SER A 126 17.30 -3.94 12.89
N VAL A 127 16.59 -5.07 12.73
CA VAL A 127 15.23 -5.23 13.24
C VAL A 127 15.21 -5.05 14.76
N GLU A 128 16.22 -5.60 15.46
CA GLU A 128 16.34 -5.53 16.91
C GLU A 128 16.58 -4.10 17.41
N ASP A 129 17.34 -3.31 16.65
CA ASP A 129 17.61 -1.90 16.97
C ASP A 129 16.40 -0.99 16.69
N ASN A 130 15.49 -1.43 15.82
CA ASN A 130 14.25 -0.72 15.49
C ASN A 130 13.04 -1.14 16.34
N GLU A 131 13.20 -2.05 17.31
CA GLU A 131 12.10 -2.52 18.18
C GLU A 131 11.34 -1.37 18.85
N PHE A 132 12.03 -0.30 19.26
CA PHE A 132 11.39 0.86 19.87
C PHE A 132 10.38 1.55 18.93
N ILE A 133 10.62 1.54 17.62
CA ILE A 133 9.71 2.09 16.61
C ILE A 133 8.50 1.18 16.47
N TYR A 134 8.71 -0.14 16.38
CA TYR A 134 7.61 -1.10 16.24
C TYR A 134 6.70 -1.12 17.47
N ASP A 135 7.27 -1.08 18.67
CA ASP A 135 6.52 -1.03 19.92
C ASP A 135 5.73 0.29 20.05
N ALA A 136 6.35 1.44 19.71
CA ALA A 136 5.67 2.72 19.73
C ALA A 136 4.56 2.80 18.67
N ALA A 137 4.82 2.34 17.44
CA ALA A 137 3.86 2.26 16.36
C ALA A 137 2.67 1.35 16.73
N THR A 138 2.92 0.22 17.38
CA THR A 138 1.87 -0.66 17.90
C THR A 138 1.06 0.05 19.00
N ARG A 139 1.73 0.67 19.97
CA ARG A 139 1.08 1.37 21.10
C ARG A 139 0.17 2.50 20.63
N PHE A 140 0.57 3.25 19.61
CA PHE A 140 -0.17 4.39 19.07
C PHE A 140 -0.83 4.10 17.72
N CYS A 141 -1.09 2.83 17.42
CA CYS A 141 -1.45 2.35 16.08
C CYS A 141 -2.57 3.14 15.41
N TYR A 142 -3.68 3.41 16.13
CA TYR A 142 -4.81 4.13 15.53
C TYR A 142 -4.42 5.56 15.13
N ALA A 143 -3.81 6.32 16.05
CA ALA A 143 -3.41 7.71 15.79
C ALA A 143 -2.41 7.81 14.63
N VAL A 144 -1.46 6.87 14.57
CA VAL A 144 -0.49 6.79 13.47
C VAL A 144 -1.16 6.39 12.15
N ALA A 145 -2.09 5.43 12.16
CA ALA A 145 -2.76 4.96 10.95
C ALA A 145 -3.71 5.99 10.33
N THR A 146 -4.23 6.93 11.13
CA THR A 146 -5.11 8.00 10.68
C THR A 146 -4.38 9.30 10.33
N ASP A 147 -3.05 9.27 10.28
CA ASP A 147 -2.21 10.41 9.90
C ASP A 147 -1.63 10.21 8.48
N GLU A 148 -1.45 11.33 7.75
CA GLU A 148 -0.95 11.34 6.37
C GLU A 148 0.45 10.73 6.22
N HIS A 149 1.34 11.02 7.16
CA HIS A 149 2.71 10.49 7.17
C HIS A 149 2.78 9.19 7.97
N GLY A 150 2.00 9.10 9.05
CA GLY A 150 1.96 7.95 9.93
C GLY A 150 1.51 6.65 9.25
N CYS A 151 0.52 6.69 8.35
CA CYS A 151 0.09 5.48 7.64
C CYS A 151 1.21 4.92 6.75
N CYS A 152 2.01 5.80 6.14
CA CYS A 152 3.19 5.43 5.35
C CYS A 152 4.27 4.80 6.24
N LEU A 153 4.51 5.37 7.43
CA LEU A 153 5.45 4.80 8.38
C LEU A 153 5.00 3.42 8.89
N LEU A 154 3.70 3.20 9.14
CA LEU A 154 3.20 1.88 9.54
C LEU A 154 3.44 0.83 8.46
N GLN A 155 3.19 1.18 7.20
CA GLN A 155 3.50 0.30 6.08
C GLN A 155 5.00 -0.06 6.07
N ARG A 156 5.89 0.93 6.19
CA ARG A 156 7.34 0.70 6.32
C ARG A 156 7.67 -0.18 7.53
N CYS A 157 7.03 0.03 8.67
CA CYS A 157 7.25 -0.80 9.85
C CYS A 157 6.92 -2.27 9.57
N ILE A 158 5.84 -2.55 8.84
CA ILE A 158 5.51 -3.92 8.43
C ILE A 158 6.55 -4.48 7.45
N GLU A 159 6.98 -3.70 6.47
CA GLU A 159 7.97 -4.10 5.46
C GLU A 159 9.34 -4.47 6.08
N PHE A 160 9.77 -3.72 7.10
CA PHE A 160 11.09 -3.90 7.73
C PHE A 160 11.07 -4.79 8.99
N SER A 161 9.91 -5.02 9.60
CA SER A 161 9.81 -5.91 10.76
C SER A 161 9.66 -7.37 10.34
N ASN A 162 9.94 -8.29 11.27
CA ASN A 162 9.71 -9.71 11.09
C ASN A 162 9.20 -10.36 12.39
N GLY A 163 8.83 -11.65 12.31
CA GLY A 163 8.49 -12.46 13.47
C GLY A 163 7.40 -11.86 14.35
N ASN A 164 7.67 -11.78 15.65
CA ASN A 164 6.70 -11.36 16.66
C ASN A 164 6.30 -9.88 16.53
N SER A 165 7.24 -9.00 16.17
CA SER A 165 7.01 -7.55 16.09
C SER A 165 6.08 -7.21 14.93
N GLN A 166 6.31 -7.83 13.76
CA GLN A 166 5.40 -7.73 12.62
C GLN A 166 4.00 -8.28 12.97
N GLN A 167 3.92 -9.45 13.61
CA GLN A 167 2.64 -10.05 14.00
C GLN A 167 1.85 -9.18 14.98
N LYS A 168 2.50 -8.60 16.00
CA LYS A 168 1.87 -7.67 16.94
C LYS A 168 1.32 -6.44 16.23
N LEU A 169 2.11 -5.83 15.36
CA LEU A 169 1.71 -4.64 14.63
C LEU A 169 0.52 -4.91 13.71
N VAL A 170 0.58 -5.97 12.90
CA VAL A 170 -0.52 -6.37 12.01
C VAL A 170 -1.78 -6.67 12.81
N LYS A 171 -1.66 -7.41 13.93
CA LYS A 171 -2.79 -7.70 14.81
C LYS A 171 -3.41 -6.43 15.38
N GLU A 172 -2.61 -5.46 15.78
CA GLU A 172 -3.09 -4.19 16.32
C GLU A 172 -3.84 -3.37 15.25
N ILE A 173 -3.31 -3.31 14.02
CA ILE A 173 -3.98 -2.67 12.88
C ILE A 173 -5.33 -3.34 12.62
N CYS A 174 -5.37 -4.67 12.61
CA CYS A 174 -6.60 -5.43 12.37
C CYS A 174 -7.69 -5.12 13.41
N LYS A 175 -7.36 -4.81 14.67
CA LYS A 175 -8.38 -4.42 15.69
C LYS A 175 -9.19 -3.19 15.29
N TYR A 176 -8.61 -2.29 14.50
CA TYR A 176 -9.26 -1.05 14.06
C TYR A 176 -9.69 -1.09 12.59
N ALA A 177 -9.59 -2.24 11.93
CA ALA A 177 -9.71 -2.35 10.48
C ALA A 177 -10.97 -1.73 9.89
N PHE A 178 -12.12 -1.93 10.54
CA PHE A 178 -13.38 -1.33 10.08
C PHE A 178 -13.36 0.20 10.08
N HIS A 179 -12.78 0.82 11.11
CA HIS A 179 -12.65 2.28 11.18
C HIS A 179 -11.59 2.80 10.23
N LEU A 180 -10.44 2.12 10.17
CA LEU A 180 -9.34 2.49 9.27
C LEU A 180 -9.77 2.39 7.79
N ALA A 181 -10.53 1.37 7.42
CA ALA A 181 -11.03 1.20 6.05
C ALA A 181 -11.83 2.43 5.55
N GLN A 182 -12.51 3.14 6.45
CA GLN A 182 -13.33 4.31 6.13
C GLN A 182 -12.57 5.63 6.22
N HIS A 183 -11.34 5.63 6.75
CA HIS A 183 -10.53 6.82 6.96
C HIS A 183 -9.78 7.21 5.69
N GLU A 184 -9.58 8.52 5.47
CA GLU A 184 -8.91 9.04 4.26
C GLU A 184 -7.47 8.56 4.08
N TYR A 185 -6.73 8.40 5.18
CA TYR A 185 -5.38 7.80 5.20
C TYR A 185 -5.38 6.30 5.59
N GLY A 186 -6.15 5.92 6.62
CA GLY A 186 -6.15 4.56 7.17
C GLY A 186 -6.60 3.47 6.20
N ASN A 187 -7.36 3.82 5.15
CA ASN A 187 -7.78 2.83 4.16
C ASN A 187 -6.57 2.21 3.43
N HIS A 188 -5.47 2.97 3.25
CA HIS A 188 -4.27 2.50 2.57
C HIS A 188 -3.59 1.36 3.34
N ILE A 189 -3.49 1.47 4.67
CA ILE A 189 -2.87 0.40 5.46
C ILE A 189 -3.73 -0.87 5.46
N VAL A 190 -5.07 -0.75 5.44
CA VAL A 190 -5.97 -1.91 5.33
C VAL A 190 -5.82 -2.60 3.97
N GLN A 191 -5.75 -1.83 2.87
CA GLN A 191 -5.47 -2.36 1.53
C GLN A 191 -4.13 -3.11 1.50
N TYR A 192 -3.10 -2.54 2.12
CA TYR A 192 -1.79 -3.18 2.23
C TYR A 192 -1.86 -4.53 2.96
N ILE A 193 -2.55 -4.59 4.12
CA ILE A 193 -2.75 -5.87 4.85
C ILE A 193 -3.46 -6.91 3.97
N ILE A 194 -4.46 -6.51 3.18
CA ILE A 194 -5.14 -7.43 2.24
C ILE A 194 -4.13 -7.99 1.22
N GLN A 195 -3.28 -7.14 0.65
CA GLN A 195 -2.31 -7.54 -0.36
C GLN A 195 -1.19 -8.44 0.18
N MET A 196 -0.89 -8.36 1.48
CA MET A 196 0.08 -9.25 2.13
C MET A 196 -0.38 -10.72 2.19
N GLN A 197 -1.68 -11.00 2.04
CA GLN A 197 -2.25 -12.36 2.04
C GLN A 197 -1.91 -13.18 3.31
N ASN A 198 -1.79 -12.51 4.47
CA ASN A 198 -1.61 -13.20 5.75
C ASN A 198 -2.95 -13.83 6.19
N PRO A 199 -3.07 -15.17 6.34
CA PRO A 199 -4.36 -15.82 6.60
C PRO A 199 -5.05 -15.35 7.88
N SER A 200 -4.29 -15.11 8.96
CA SER A 200 -4.86 -14.65 10.23
C SER A 200 -5.40 -13.22 10.12
N ALA A 201 -4.69 -12.34 9.43
CA ALA A 201 -5.12 -10.98 9.21
C ALA A 201 -6.36 -10.94 8.30
N ILE A 202 -6.35 -11.71 7.21
CA ILE A 202 -7.51 -11.84 6.29
C ILE A 202 -8.74 -12.35 7.04
N ALA A 203 -8.59 -13.38 7.87
CA ALA A 203 -9.72 -13.90 8.67
C ALA A 203 -10.32 -12.81 9.58
N GLU A 204 -9.49 -12.02 10.25
CA GLU A 204 -9.92 -10.93 11.13
C GLU A 204 -10.61 -9.79 10.35
N LEU A 205 -10.01 -9.36 9.24
CA LEU A 205 -10.58 -8.32 8.37
C LEU A 205 -11.96 -8.75 7.85
N THR A 206 -12.04 -9.96 7.29
CA THR A 206 -13.29 -10.46 6.70
C THR A 206 -14.39 -10.67 7.72
N ALA A 207 -14.04 -11.04 8.97
CA ALA A 207 -15.00 -11.12 10.07
C ALA A 207 -15.58 -9.74 10.42
N GLN A 208 -14.75 -8.69 10.46
CA GLN A 208 -15.21 -7.34 10.80
C GLN A 208 -16.05 -6.66 9.71
N PHE A 209 -15.79 -6.99 8.45
CA PHE A 209 -16.49 -6.44 7.28
C PHE A 209 -17.78 -7.19 6.94
N ASN A 210 -17.95 -8.43 7.42
CA ASN A 210 -19.11 -9.25 7.12
C ASN A 210 -20.42 -8.55 7.52
N GLY A 211 -21.37 -8.44 6.57
CA GLY A 211 -22.64 -7.74 6.76
C GLY A 211 -22.56 -6.22 6.68
N LYS A 212 -21.42 -5.67 6.23
CA LYS A 212 -21.19 -4.23 6.08
C LYS A 212 -20.58 -3.86 4.72
N TYR A 213 -20.48 -4.80 3.79
CA TYR A 213 -19.88 -4.54 2.48
C TYR A 213 -20.68 -3.52 1.67
N VAL A 214 -22.01 -3.50 1.79
CA VAL A 214 -22.87 -2.47 1.15
C VAL A 214 -22.51 -1.09 1.68
N GLN A 215 -22.46 -0.94 3.01
CA GLN A 215 -22.08 0.33 3.64
C GLN A 215 -20.70 0.81 3.16
N LEU A 216 -19.70 -0.07 3.23
CA LEU A 216 -18.33 0.24 2.84
C LEU A 216 -18.21 0.58 1.34
N SER A 217 -19.06 -0.02 0.49
CA SER A 217 -19.06 0.24 -0.96
C SER A 217 -19.66 1.60 -1.32
N MET A 218 -20.43 2.24 -0.45
CA MET A 218 -21.05 3.55 -0.70
C MET A 218 -20.24 4.72 -0.14
N GLN A 219 -19.01 4.48 0.30
CA GLN A 219 -18.18 5.45 1.01
C GLN A 219 -16.87 5.71 0.27
N LYS A 220 -16.54 6.98 0.03
CA LYS A 220 -15.40 7.45 -0.78
C LYS A 220 -14.08 6.68 -0.57
N PHE A 221 -13.73 6.33 0.67
CA PHE A 221 -12.42 5.73 0.99
C PHE A 221 -12.47 4.21 1.09
N SER A 222 -13.52 3.66 1.70
CA SER A 222 -13.62 2.21 1.91
C SER A 222 -13.98 1.43 0.66
N ILE A 223 -14.45 2.08 -0.42
CA ILE A 223 -14.67 1.40 -1.71
C ILE A 223 -13.42 0.67 -2.18
N HIS A 224 -12.25 1.28 -2.01
CA HIS A 224 -10.98 0.70 -2.44
C HIS A 224 -10.62 -0.54 -1.62
N VAL A 225 -11.01 -0.56 -0.34
CA VAL A 225 -10.86 -1.74 0.52
C VAL A 225 -11.75 -2.89 0.03
N VAL A 226 -13.01 -2.61 -0.31
CA VAL A 226 -13.93 -3.65 -0.84
C VAL A 226 -13.47 -4.16 -2.20
N GLU A 227 -13.00 -3.28 -3.09
CA GLU A 227 -12.37 -3.67 -4.36
C GLU A 227 -11.17 -4.61 -4.14
N LYS A 228 -10.31 -4.30 -3.15
CA LYS A 228 -9.19 -5.18 -2.80
C LYS A 228 -9.63 -6.51 -2.21
N CYS A 229 -10.72 -6.55 -1.44
CA CYS A 229 -11.31 -7.82 -1.00
C CYS A 229 -11.77 -8.66 -2.20
N LEU A 230 -12.48 -8.07 -3.16
CA LEU A 230 -12.93 -8.77 -4.38
C LEU A 230 -11.76 -9.29 -5.23
N GLU A 231 -10.72 -8.47 -5.39
CA GLU A 231 -9.53 -8.81 -6.17
C GLU A 231 -8.75 -9.97 -5.53
N HIS A 232 -8.47 -9.88 -4.23
CA HIS A 232 -7.48 -10.73 -3.57
C HIS A 232 -8.03 -11.81 -2.62
N ILE A 233 -9.32 -11.76 -2.22
CA ILE A 233 -9.88 -12.66 -1.21
C ILE A 233 -11.08 -13.42 -1.78
N VAL A 234 -10.82 -14.58 -2.38
CA VAL A 234 -11.82 -15.40 -3.10
C VAL A 234 -13.04 -15.72 -2.23
N GLU A 235 -12.83 -16.05 -0.96
CA GLU A 235 -13.87 -16.41 0.00
C GLU A 235 -14.81 -15.24 0.37
N THR A 236 -14.42 -13.99 0.11
CA THR A 236 -15.29 -12.82 0.37
C THR A 236 -16.24 -12.52 -0.77
N ARG A 237 -15.92 -12.93 -2.00
CA ARG A 237 -16.69 -12.60 -3.21
C ARG A 237 -18.15 -13.01 -3.08
N ALA A 238 -18.40 -14.24 -2.61
CA ALA A 238 -19.74 -14.74 -2.36
C ALA A 238 -20.49 -13.90 -1.33
N ARG A 239 -19.84 -13.53 -0.22
CA ARG A 239 -20.45 -12.72 0.85
C ARG A 239 -20.81 -11.32 0.35
N ILE A 240 -19.91 -10.67 -0.39
CA ILE A 240 -20.12 -9.33 -0.95
C ILE A 240 -21.30 -9.33 -1.91
N VAL A 241 -21.33 -10.26 -2.88
CA VAL A 241 -22.43 -10.33 -3.85
C VAL A 241 -23.75 -10.69 -3.18
N GLN A 242 -23.76 -11.63 -2.24
CA GLN A 242 -24.98 -11.98 -1.51
C GLN A 242 -25.52 -10.78 -0.72
N GLU A 243 -24.65 -9.98 -0.10
CA GLU A 243 -25.07 -8.76 0.60
C GLU A 243 -25.66 -7.73 -0.37
N PHE A 244 -25.06 -7.56 -1.55
CA PHE A 244 -25.59 -6.68 -2.60
C PHE A 244 -26.97 -7.16 -3.10
N LEU A 245 -27.12 -8.43 -3.41
CA LEU A 245 -28.38 -9.02 -3.92
C LEU A 245 -29.50 -9.01 -2.87
N ALA A 246 -29.16 -8.91 -1.59
CA ALA A 246 -30.13 -8.78 -0.50
C ALA A 246 -30.66 -7.34 -0.33
N VAL A 247 -30.10 -6.34 -1.01
CA VAL A 247 -30.55 -4.95 -0.92
C VAL A 247 -31.91 -4.78 -1.62
N PRO A 248 -32.97 -4.32 -0.93
CA PRO A 248 -34.31 -4.19 -1.52
C PRO A 248 -34.38 -3.25 -2.73
N TYR A 249 -33.51 -2.25 -2.78
CA TYR A 249 -33.40 -1.25 -3.86
C TYR A 249 -31.99 -1.29 -4.46
N PHE A 250 -31.65 -2.41 -5.11
CA PHE A 250 -30.33 -2.66 -5.70
C PHE A 250 -29.91 -1.56 -6.69
N GLU A 251 -30.86 -0.94 -7.40
CA GLU A 251 -30.63 0.19 -8.31
C GLU A 251 -29.97 1.39 -7.63
N ASN A 252 -30.09 1.53 -6.31
CA ASN A 252 -29.40 2.58 -5.57
C ASN A 252 -27.88 2.35 -5.58
N LEU A 253 -27.43 1.10 -5.53
CA LEU A 253 -25.99 0.77 -5.63
C LEU A 253 -25.45 1.10 -7.04
N LEU A 254 -26.27 0.89 -8.08
CA LEU A 254 -25.90 1.19 -9.45
C LEU A 254 -25.78 2.70 -9.74
N GLN A 255 -26.52 3.51 -9.00
CA GLN A 255 -26.55 4.97 -9.14
C GLN A 255 -25.65 5.69 -8.14
N ASP A 256 -25.23 5.02 -7.07
CA ASP A 256 -24.33 5.58 -6.07
C ASP A 256 -22.99 5.97 -6.73
N PRO A 257 -22.43 7.15 -6.42
CA PRO A 257 -21.19 7.63 -7.03
C PRO A 257 -19.97 6.71 -6.76
N TYR A 258 -20.05 5.81 -5.78
CA TYR A 258 -18.97 4.92 -5.41
C TYR A 258 -19.33 3.44 -5.59
N ALA A 259 -20.49 2.99 -5.11
CA ALA A 259 -20.84 1.57 -5.11
C ALA A 259 -20.97 0.98 -6.52
N ASN A 260 -21.29 1.80 -7.52
CA ASN A 260 -21.32 1.38 -8.92
C ASN A 260 -19.96 0.80 -9.39
N TYR A 261 -18.84 1.33 -8.89
CA TYR A 261 -17.50 0.82 -9.20
C TYR A 261 -17.25 -0.52 -8.52
N VAL A 262 -17.71 -0.69 -7.28
CA VAL A 262 -17.59 -1.96 -6.57
C VAL A 262 -18.45 -3.05 -7.21
N VAL A 263 -19.64 -2.72 -7.73
CA VAL A 263 -20.46 -3.67 -8.51
C VAL A 263 -19.75 -4.09 -9.81
N GLN A 264 -19.10 -3.17 -10.52
CA GLN A 264 -18.27 -3.49 -11.70
C GLN A 264 -17.10 -4.40 -11.32
N CYS A 265 -16.44 -4.11 -10.20
CA CYS A 265 -15.36 -4.94 -9.67
C CYS A 265 -15.87 -6.35 -9.32
N ALA A 266 -17.05 -6.47 -8.71
CA ALA A 266 -17.66 -7.76 -8.39
C ALA A 266 -17.97 -8.54 -9.68
N LEU A 267 -18.52 -7.89 -10.70
CA LEU A 267 -18.75 -8.50 -12.02
C LEU A 267 -17.44 -8.99 -12.67
N LYS A 268 -16.33 -8.27 -12.48
CA LYS A 268 -15.01 -8.65 -13.01
C LYS A 268 -14.40 -9.88 -12.32
N PHE A 269 -14.57 -10.02 -11.01
CA PHE A 269 -13.88 -11.03 -10.21
C PHE A 269 -14.75 -12.21 -9.77
N THR A 270 -16.03 -12.23 -10.13
CA THR A 270 -16.93 -13.35 -9.86
C THR A 270 -17.13 -14.21 -11.10
N GLU A 271 -17.35 -15.51 -10.87
CA GLU A 271 -17.58 -16.51 -11.93
C GLU A 271 -18.74 -17.44 -11.54
N GLY A 272 -19.23 -18.24 -12.50
CA GLY A 272 -20.26 -19.25 -12.27
C GLY A 272 -21.63 -18.67 -11.88
N SER A 273 -22.40 -19.43 -11.09
CA SER A 273 -23.78 -19.08 -10.73
C SER A 273 -23.90 -17.77 -9.94
N LEU A 274 -22.88 -17.43 -9.14
CA LEU A 274 -22.82 -16.16 -8.41
C LEU A 274 -22.76 -14.97 -9.37
N HIS A 275 -21.89 -15.07 -10.39
CA HIS A 275 -21.76 -14.06 -11.44
C HIS A 275 -23.04 -13.93 -12.25
N GLU A 276 -23.64 -15.05 -12.67
CA GLU A 276 -24.89 -15.07 -13.43
C GLU A 276 -26.02 -14.36 -12.67
N SER A 277 -26.15 -14.62 -11.36
CA SER A 277 -27.15 -13.98 -10.50
C SER A 277 -26.96 -12.46 -10.42
N LEU A 278 -25.70 -12.00 -10.30
CA LEU A 278 -25.38 -10.58 -10.29
C LEU A 278 -25.69 -9.93 -11.64
N VAL A 279 -25.31 -10.57 -12.75
CA VAL A 279 -25.57 -10.08 -14.12
C VAL A 279 -27.08 -9.96 -14.39
N GLU A 280 -27.86 -10.97 -14.02
CA GLU A 280 -29.33 -10.96 -14.22
C GLU A 280 -29.98 -9.82 -13.43
N THR A 281 -29.59 -9.64 -12.17
CA THR A 281 -30.06 -8.56 -11.31
C THR A 281 -29.67 -7.19 -11.87
N VAL A 282 -28.44 -7.01 -12.34
CA VAL A 282 -28.03 -5.73 -12.93
C VAL A 282 -28.85 -5.43 -14.19
N ARG A 283 -29.01 -6.42 -15.09
CA ARG A 283 -29.75 -6.28 -16.35
C ARG A 283 -31.27 -6.05 -16.18
N SER A 284 -31.87 -6.45 -15.07
CA SER A 284 -33.29 -6.24 -14.83
C SER A 284 -33.67 -4.76 -14.59
N HIS A 285 -32.69 -3.90 -14.33
CA HIS A 285 -32.91 -2.49 -13.99
C HIS A 285 -32.77 -1.57 -15.19
N LYS A 286 -33.86 -0.88 -15.53
CA LYS A 286 -33.92 0.08 -16.66
C LYS A 286 -32.97 1.28 -16.54
N ILE A 287 -32.47 1.56 -15.32
CA ILE A 287 -31.57 2.68 -15.03
C ILE A 287 -30.22 2.55 -15.75
N LEU A 288 -29.84 1.34 -16.17
CA LEU A 288 -28.61 1.10 -16.94
C LEU A 288 -28.47 2.03 -18.15
N HIS A 289 -29.59 2.30 -18.82
CA HIS A 289 -29.62 3.08 -20.07
C HIS A 289 -29.75 4.60 -19.85
N THR A 290 -30.00 5.06 -18.62
CA THR A 290 -30.35 6.46 -18.33
C THR A 290 -29.47 7.11 -17.27
N GLY A 291 -28.84 6.31 -16.40
CA GLY A 291 -28.00 6.80 -15.31
C GLY A 291 -26.62 7.30 -15.78
N PRO A 292 -26.08 8.37 -15.18
CA PRO A 292 -24.75 8.90 -15.54
C PRO A 292 -23.61 7.91 -15.25
N TYR A 293 -23.74 7.11 -14.18
CA TYR A 293 -22.73 6.13 -13.76
C TYR A 293 -22.96 4.72 -14.36
N CYS A 294 -24.16 4.45 -14.89
CA CYS A 294 -24.55 3.11 -15.34
C CYS A 294 -24.17 2.80 -16.80
N ARG A 295 -23.77 3.81 -17.59
CA ARG A 295 -23.32 3.61 -18.98
C ARG A 295 -22.05 2.74 -19.08
N LEU A 296 -21.10 2.91 -18.15
CA LEU A 296 -19.87 2.10 -18.10
C LEU A 296 -20.16 0.63 -17.72
N LEU A 297 -21.13 0.43 -16.82
CA LEU A 297 -21.66 -0.90 -16.48
C LEU A 297 -22.29 -1.58 -17.69
N GLU A 298 -23.08 -0.85 -18.48
CA GLU A 298 -23.69 -1.37 -19.71
C GLU A 298 -22.64 -1.80 -20.72
N GLU A 299 -21.60 -0.99 -20.96
CA GLU A 299 -20.49 -1.33 -21.86
C GLU A 299 -19.72 -2.58 -21.38
N PHE A 300 -19.44 -2.69 -20.08
CA PHE A 300 -18.81 -3.87 -19.48
C PHE A 300 -19.66 -5.14 -19.67
N LEU A 301 -20.98 -5.03 -19.49
CA LEU A 301 -21.91 -6.16 -19.66
C LEU A 301 -22.15 -6.56 -21.12
N LEU A 302 -21.97 -5.62 -22.06
CA LEU A 302 -22.04 -5.88 -23.51
C LEU A 302 -20.76 -6.54 -24.03
N THR A 303 -19.59 -6.12 -23.53
CA THR A 303 -18.28 -6.66 -23.91
C THR A 303 -18.02 -8.05 -23.31
N ASN A 304 -18.53 -8.32 -22.10
CA ASN A 304 -18.41 -9.62 -21.42
C ASN A 304 -19.67 -10.48 -21.50
N ALA A 305 -20.63 -10.14 -22.38
CA ALA A 305 -21.77 -11.01 -22.61
C ALA A 305 -21.26 -12.35 -23.20
N PRO A 306 -21.53 -13.51 -22.57
CA PRO A 306 -21.30 -14.78 -23.23
C PRO A 306 -22.13 -14.75 -24.49
N SER A 307 -21.45 -14.72 -25.63
CA SER A 307 -22.07 -14.40 -26.89
C SER A 307 -22.98 -15.56 -27.28
N ARG A 308 -24.26 -15.52 -26.88
CA ARG A 308 -25.27 -16.51 -27.29
C ARG A 308 -25.37 -16.63 -28.82
N HIS A 309 -24.91 -15.61 -29.55
CA HIS A 309 -24.77 -15.63 -31.00
C HIS A 309 -23.62 -16.49 -31.55
N TYR A 310 -22.56 -16.75 -30.79
CA TYR A 310 -21.51 -17.64 -31.25
C TYR A 310 -21.96 -19.09 -31.16
N LEU A 311 -22.74 -19.52 -30.16
CA LEU A 311 -23.28 -20.89 -30.14
C LEU A 311 -24.21 -21.18 -31.33
N SER A 312 -25.02 -20.21 -31.78
CA SER A 312 -25.87 -20.40 -32.97
C SER A 312 -25.09 -20.35 -34.29
N LEU A 313 -24.13 -19.43 -34.42
CA LEU A 313 -23.28 -19.33 -35.61
C LEU A 313 -22.27 -20.48 -35.71
N PHE A 314 -21.79 -20.98 -34.58
CA PHE A 314 -20.93 -22.16 -34.51
C PHE A 314 -21.74 -23.41 -34.85
N HIS A 315 -23.00 -23.55 -34.41
CA HIS A 315 -23.88 -24.63 -34.86
C HIS A 315 -24.18 -24.59 -36.37
N ILE A 316 -24.48 -23.40 -36.91
CA ILE A 316 -24.79 -23.23 -38.35
C ILE A 316 -23.52 -23.42 -39.20
N GLY A 317 -22.39 -22.86 -38.77
CA GLY A 317 -21.09 -23.05 -39.41
C GLY A 317 -20.63 -24.51 -39.37
N PHE A 318 -20.82 -25.20 -38.24
CA PHE A 318 -20.51 -26.62 -38.05
C PHE A 318 -21.38 -27.51 -38.95
N LEU A 319 -22.68 -27.22 -39.07
CA LEU A 319 -23.59 -27.93 -39.99
C LEU A 319 -23.23 -27.71 -41.47
N LEU A 320 -22.79 -26.50 -41.84
CA LEU A 320 -22.33 -26.19 -43.20
C LEU A 320 -21.00 -26.86 -43.53
N ILE A 321 -20.07 -26.95 -42.57
CA ILE A 321 -18.79 -27.65 -42.73
C ILE A 321 -19.01 -29.16 -42.85
N LEU A 322 -19.89 -29.75 -42.03
CA LEU A 322 -20.28 -31.16 -42.14
C LEU A 322 -20.96 -31.44 -43.49
N SER A 323 -21.89 -30.59 -43.93
CA SER A 323 -22.56 -30.72 -45.23
C SER A 323 -21.56 -30.69 -46.40
N ASN A 324 -20.55 -29.81 -46.36
CA ASN A 324 -19.50 -29.74 -47.39
C ASN A 324 -18.52 -30.93 -47.36
N LEU A 325 -18.19 -31.45 -46.17
CA LEU A 325 -17.32 -32.62 -46.00
C LEU A 325 -17.97 -33.90 -46.54
N PHE A 326 -19.28 -34.08 -46.33
CA PHE A 326 -20.04 -35.23 -46.85
C PHE A 326 -20.43 -35.09 -48.34
N SER A 327 -20.32 -33.89 -48.93
CA SER A 327 -20.63 -33.65 -50.34
C SER A 327 -19.45 -33.93 -51.29
N LYS A 328 -18.24 -34.20 -50.77
CA LYS A 328 -17.07 -34.56 -51.59
C LYS A 328 -16.94 -36.09 -51.72
N PRO A 329 -16.96 -36.67 -52.93
CA PRO A 329 -17.02 -38.12 -53.15
C PRO A 329 -15.74 -38.88 -52.76
N SER A 330 -14.66 -38.21 -52.37
CA SER A 330 -13.38 -38.84 -52.00
C SER A 330 -13.22 -39.17 -50.51
N ILE A 331 -14.06 -38.63 -49.62
CA ILE A 331 -13.90 -38.78 -48.15
C ILE A 331 -14.82 -39.88 -47.59
N ALA A 332 -15.90 -40.23 -48.29
CA ALA A 332 -16.88 -41.21 -47.83
C ALA A 332 -16.40 -42.68 -47.83
N LYS A 333 -15.18 -42.98 -48.28
CA LYS A 333 -14.71 -44.37 -48.48
C LYS A 333 -13.55 -44.83 -47.59
N THR A 334 -12.91 -44.00 -46.76
CA THR A 334 -11.62 -44.40 -46.16
C THR A 334 -11.36 -44.06 -44.69
N GLN A 335 -12.32 -43.59 -43.88
CA GLN A 335 -12.05 -43.31 -42.46
C GLN A 335 -13.07 -43.91 -41.48
N ASN A 336 -12.52 -44.61 -40.48
CA ASN A 336 -13.22 -45.18 -39.34
C ASN A 336 -13.91 -44.04 -38.54
N PRO A 337 -15.20 -44.16 -38.17
CA PRO A 337 -15.96 -43.10 -37.50
C PRO A 337 -15.30 -42.54 -36.22
N ILE A 338 -14.47 -43.32 -35.54
CA ILE A 338 -13.73 -42.89 -34.34
C ILE A 338 -12.63 -41.88 -34.68
N SER A 339 -11.98 -42.02 -35.83
CA SER A 339 -10.94 -41.10 -36.31
C SER A 339 -11.52 -39.73 -36.69
N LEU A 340 -12.76 -39.71 -37.21
CA LEU A 340 -13.49 -38.47 -37.46
C LEU A 340 -13.87 -37.76 -36.16
N LEU A 341 -14.27 -38.51 -35.13
CA LEU A 341 -14.63 -37.96 -33.82
C LEU A 341 -13.42 -37.33 -33.12
N LEU A 342 -12.23 -37.93 -33.24
CA LEU A 342 -10.99 -37.39 -32.68
C LEU A 342 -10.51 -36.11 -33.41
N LEU A 343 -10.68 -36.05 -34.73
CA LEU A 343 -10.38 -34.84 -35.50
C LEU A 343 -11.35 -33.68 -35.12
N LEU A 344 -12.61 -34.02 -34.82
CA LEU A 344 -13.62 -33.07 -34.35
C LEU A 344 -13.31 -32.54 -32.95
N VAL A 345 -12.78 -33.36 -32.04
CA VAL A 345 -12.37 -32.92 -30.70
C VAL A 345 -11.12 -32.02 -30.76
N TYR A 346 -10.17 -32.31 -31.65
CA TYR A 346 -8.93 -31.53 -31.80
C TYR A 346 -9.15 -30.11 -32.39
N VAL A 347 -10.23 -29.89 -33.12
CA VAL A 347 -10.57 -28.57 -33.71
C VAL A 347 -11.41 -27.71 -32.76
N VAL A 348 -11.94 -28.29 -31.67
CA VAL A 348 -12.85 -27.62 -30.72
C VAL A 348 -12.15 -27.25 -29.39
N MET A 349 -10.96 -27.75 -29.11
CA MET A 349 -10.06 -27.22 -28.07
C MET A 349 -9.14 -26.15 -28.67
#